data_AF-A0A7Z7PPH8-F1
#
_entry.id   AF-A0A7Z7PPH8-F1
#
_cell.length_a   1.000
_cell.length_b   1.000
_cell.length_c   1.000
_cell.angle_alpha   90.00
_cell.angle_beta   90.00
_cell.angle_gamma   90.00
#
_symmetry.space_group_name_H-M   'P 1'
#
loop_
_entity.id
_entity.type
_entity.pdbx_description
1 polymer ?
#
loop_
_entity_poly.entity_id
_entity_poly.type
_entity_poly.pdbx_seq_one_letter_code
_entity_poly.pdbx_strand_id
1 'polypeptide(L)'
;MKVDNKGLAGHTGLDVNLNNITVAFTFPSVPNGLILYYGEYGGNINVEVNGDLKNVQNFADINGAVIGGVNISITNAVGQKGVLNLLGAINSFSIGGQELWIDHVCPRK
;
A
#
# COMPACT_ATOMS: atom_id res chain seq x y z
N MET A 1 -9.76 -11.51 -4.90
CA MET A 1 -8.28 -11.53 -4.75
C MET A 1 -7.73 -12.58 -5.69
N LYS A 2 -6.63 -12.27 -6.38
CA LYS A 2 -5.87 -13.26 -7.15
C LYS A 2 -4.38 -13.05 -6.88
N VAL A 3 -3.61 -14.13 -6.81
CA VAL A 3 -2.14 -14.08 -6.80
C VAL A 3 -1.65 -14.48 -8.19
N ASP A 4 -0.76 -13.69 -8.79
CA ASP A 4 -0.15 -13.98 -10.09
C ASP A 4 1.29 -13.47 -10.16
N ASN A 5 1.98 -13.65 -11.28
CA ASN A 5 3.40 -13.29 -11.47
C ASN A 5 3.58 -12.27 -12.61
N LYS A 6 2.62 -11.35 -12.80
CA LYS A 6 2.65 -10.40 -13.91
C LYS A 6 3.64 -9.24 -13.70
N GLY A 7 4.21 -9.09 -12.50
CA GLY A 7 5.16 -8.03 -12.14
C GLY A 7 4.52 -6.65 -12.17
N LEU A 8 3.22 -6.56 -11.90
CA LEU A 8 2.45 -5.33 -11.97
C LEU A 8 2.69 -4.43 -10.75
N ALA A 9 3.11 -4.97 -9.59
CA ALA A 9 3.47 -4.15 -8.43
C ALA A 9 4.89 -3.56 -8.49
N GLY A 10 5.72 -3.96 -9.45
CA GLY A 10 7.05 -3.39 -9.67
C GLY A 10 8.20 -4.00 -8.86
N HIS A 11 7.93 -5.05 -8.07
CA HIS A 11 8.96 -5.92 -7.51
C HIS A 11 9.05 -7.25 -8.29
N THR A 12 9.95 -8.14 -7.88
CA THR A 12 10.05 -9.52 -8.41
C THR A 12 9.20 -10.49 -7.58
N GLY A 13 8.64 -11.51 -8.24
CA GLY A 13 7.92 -12.59 -7.56
C GLY A 13 6.44 -12.61 -7.90
N LEU A 14 5.61 -12.71 -6.85
CA LEU A 14 4.15 -12.82 -6.98
C LEU A 14 3.49 -11.51 -6.56
N ASP A 15 2.61 -11.01 -7.41
CA ASP A 15 1.73 -9.90 -7.08
C ASP A 15 0.43 -10.40 -6.46
N VAL A 16 -0.13 -9.62 -5.55
CA VAL A 16 -1.51 -9.76 -5.10
C VAL A 16 -2.38 -8.72 -5.80
N ASN A 17 -3.34 -9.19 -6.60
CA ASN A 17 -4.38 -8.38 -7.22
C ASN A 17 -5.54 -8.14 -6.24
N LEU A 18 -5.77 -6.86 -5.93
CA LEU A 18 -6.75 -6.35 -5.00
C LEU A 18 -7.98 -5.72 -5.67
N ASN A 19 -8.24 -5.99 -6.96
CA ASN A 19 -9.33 -5.37 -7.70
C ASN A 19 -10.70 -5.56 -7.01
N ASN A 20 -11.31 -4.45 -6.63
CA ASN A 20 -12.57 -4.32 -5.89
C ASN A 20 -12.60 -4.99 -4.51
N ILE A 21 -11.45 -5.13 -3.85
CA ILE A 21 -11.36 -5.65 -2.49
C ILE A 21 -10.36 -4.85 -1.64
N THR A 22 -10.48 -4.98 -0.31
CA THR A 22 -9.51 -4.49 0.67
C THR A 22 -8.98 -5.66 1.47
N VAL A 23 -7.68 -5.67 1.73
CA VAL A 23 -7.03 -6.63 2.63
C VAL A 23 -6.47 -5.89 3.83
N ALA A 24 -6.57 -6.52 5.01
CA ALA A 24 -5.97 -6.02 6.24
C ALA A 24 -4.78 -6.90 6.63
N PHE A 25 -3.75 -6.29 7.20
CA PHE A 25 -2.54 -6.99 7.63
C PHE A 25 -2.52 -7.11 9.15
N THR A 26 -2.29 -8.33 9.64
CA THR A 26 -2.03 -8.59 11.07
C THR A 26 -0.54 -8.77 11.27
N PHE A 27 0.06 -7.89 12.07
CA PHE A 27 1.48 -7.98 12.43
C PHE A 27 1.65 -8.62 13.81
N PRO A 28 2.71 -9.41 14.04
CA PRO A 28 2.95 -10.05 15.34
C PRO A 28 3.33 -9.06 16.46
N SER A 29 3.72 -7.84 16.08
CA SER A 29 4.01 -6.71 16.96
C SER A 29 3.78 -5.42 16.19
N VAL A 30 3.52 -4.30 16.88
CA VAL A 30 3.34 -2.97 16.26
C VAL A 30 4.63 -2.57 15.50
N PRO A 31 4.63 -2.52 14.16
CA PRO A 31 5.77 -2.03 13.39
C PRO A 31 5.92 -0.51 13.56
N ASN A 32 7.14 0.00 13.44
CA ASN A 32 7.40 1.45 13.36
C ASN A 32 7.58 1.95 11.91
N GLY A 33 7.42 1.05 10.93
CA GLY A 33 7.36 1.38 9.53
C GLY A 33 6.92 0.20 8.68
N LEU A 34 6.61 0.47 7.43
CA LEU A 34 6.22 -0.51 6.42
C LEU A 34 6.71 -0.04 5.06
N ILE A 35 7.22 -0.97 4.26
CA ILE A 35 7.37 -0.79 2.82
C ILE A 35 6.42 -1.74 2.10
N LEU A 36 5.82 -1.25 1.03
CA LEU A 36 4.99 -2.00 0.11
C LEU A 36 5.25 -1.51 -1.31
N TYR A 37 5.41 -2.44 -2.25
CA TYR A 37 5.46 -2.13 -3.68
C TYR A 37 4.05 -2.17 -4.25
N TYR A 38 3.73 -1.22 -5.13
CA TYR A 38 2.40 -1.12 -5.72
C TYR A 38 2.44 -0.89 -7.23
N GLY A 39 1.34 -1.29 -7.87
CA GLY A 39 0.96 -0.90 -9.21
C GLY A 39 -0.50 -0.44 -9.23
N GLU A 40 -0.74 0.82 -9.57
CA GLU A 40 -2.07 1.45 -9.67
C GLU A 40 -2.45 1.70 -11.13
N TYR A 41 -3.46 1.00 -11.64
CA TYR A 41 -3.81 1.06 -13.07
C TYR A 41 -5.14 1.75 -13.36
N GLY A 42 -5.94 2.06 -12.33
CA GLY A 42 -7.18 2.81 -12.49
C GLY A 42 -8.07 2.79 -11.24
N GLY A 43 -9.13 3.60 -11.30
CA GLY A 43 -10.12 3.74 -10.23
C GLY A 43 -9.55 4.36 -8.95
N ASN A 44 -10.11 3.98 -7.80
CA ASN A 44 -9.75 4.54 -6.50
C ASN A 44 -9.03 3.53 -5.60
N ILE A 45 -8.26 4.07 -4.66
CA ILE A 45 -7.43 3.34 -3.71
C ILE A 45 -7.87 3.69 -2.30
N ASN A 46 -8.08 2.65 -1.49
CA ASN A 46 -8.28 2.75 -0.05
C ASN A 46 -6.95 2.50 0.65
N VAL A 47 -6.51 3.44 1.48
CA VAL A 47 -5.41 3.27 2.42
C VAL A 47 -5.90 3.63 3.81
N GLU A 48 -5.90 2.67 4.73
CA GLU A 48 -6.26 2.90 6.12
C GLU A 48 -5.07 2.60 7.02
N VAL A 49 -4.71 3.58 7.85
CA VAL A 49 -3.67 3.44 8.87
C VAL A 49 -4.25 3.85 10.21
N ASN A 50 -4.15 3.00 11.23
CA ASN A 50 -4.63 3.27 12.59
C ASN A 50 -6.09 3.75 12.66
N GLY A 51 -6.95 3.26 11.76
CA GLY A 51 -8.37 3.63 11.67
C GLY A 51 -8.67 4.91 10.90
N ASP A 52 -7.66 5.62 10.39
CA ASP A 52 -7.85 6.77 9.48
C ASP A 52 -7.79 6.30 8.03
N LEU A 53 -8.95 6.28 7.36
CA LEU A 53 -9.12 5.86 5.97
C LEU A 53 -9.00 7.05 5.02
N LYS A 54 -8.13 6.92 4.01
CA LYS A 54 -8.12 7.78 2.82
C LYS A 54 -8.57 6.98 1.60
N ASN A 55 -9.60 7.50 0.93
CA ASN A 55 -9.98 7.07 -0.41
C ASN A 55 -9.45 8.10 -1.41
N VAL A 56 -8.52 7.70 -2.26
CA VAL A 56 -7.81 8.59 -3.19
C VAL A 56 -7.83 8.06 -4.61
N GLN A 57 -7.56 8.92 -5.60
CA GLN A 57 -7.50 8.49 -6.99
C GLN A 57 -6.18 7.77 -7.29
N ASN A 58 -5.10 8.18 -6.63
CA ASN A 58 -3.79 7.57 -6.78
C ASN A 58 -2.94 7.80 -5.52
N PHE A 59 -1.82 7.10 -5.39
CA PHE A 59 -0.90 7.23 -4.27
C PHE A 59 -0.20 8.59 -4.19
N ALA A 60 -0.07 9.31 -5.31
CA ALA A 60 0.54 10.65 -5.29
C ALA A 60 -0.29 11.65 -4.48
N ASP A 61 -1.61 11.47 -4.41
CA ASP A 61 -2.53 12.30 -3.62
C ASP A 61 -2.25 12.25 -2.10
N ILE A 62 -1.58 11.18 -1.61
CA ILE A 62 -1.20 11.02 -0.20
C ILE A 62 0.31 11.14 0.06
N ASN A 63 1.11 11.49 -0.95
CA ASN A 63 2.54 11.63 -0.78
C ASN A 63 2.87 12.83 0.14
N GLY A 64 3.59 12.58 1.23
CA GLY A 64 3.90 13.59 2.25
C GLY A 64 2.78 13.84 3.26
N ALA A 65 1.67 13.11 3.18
CA ALA A 65 0.58 13.21 4.13
C ALA A 65 0.91 12.47 5.45
N VAL A 66 0.16 12.81 6.49
CA VAL A 66 0.10 12.04 7.74
C VAL A 66 -1.27 11.38 7.82
N ILE A 67 -1.31 10.05 7.93
CA ILE A 67 -2.55 9.26 8.03
C ILE A 67 -2.48 8.46 9.32
N GLY A 68 -3.47 8.63 10.21
CA GLY A 68 -3.50 7.89 11.48
C GLY A 68 -2.26 8.09 12.37
N GLY A 69 -1.59 9.24 12.26
CA GLY A 69 -0.33 9.54 12.97
C GLY A 69 0.94 8.97 12.34
N VAL A 70 0.86 8.38 11.14
CA VAL A 70 1.99 7.78 10.41
C VAL A 70 2.31 8.64 9.19
N ASN A 71 3.59 8.94 8.99
CA ASN A 71 4.07 9.67 7.81
C ASN A 71 4.04 8.77 6.57
N ILE A 72 3.49 9.28 5.48
CA ILE A 72 3.40 8.59 4.21
C ILE A 72 4.36 9.21 3.21
N SER A 73 5.13 8.39 2.50
CA SER A 73 5.91 8.85 1.35
C SER A 73 5.91 7.84 0.22
N ILE A 74 5.86 8.37 -1.00
CA ILE A 74 5.91 7.61 -2.24
C ILE A 74 7.29 7.76 -2.85
N THR A 75 7.99 6.65 -3.06
CA THR A 75 9.32 6.62 -3.68
C THR A 75 9.36 5.71 -4.88
N ASN A 76 10.40 5.84 -5.72
CA ASN A 76 10.59 5.05 -6.94
C ASN A 76 9.36 5.04 -7.88
N ALA A 77 8.59 6.14 -7.90
CA ALA A 77 7.42 6.26 -8.75
C ALA A 77 7.83 6.33 -10.23
N VAL A 78 7.42 5.33 -11.01
CA VAL A 78 7.66 5.26 -12.46
C VAL A 78 6.40 4.72 -13.15
N GLY A 79 5.72 5.57 -13.91
CA GLY A 79 4.43 5.24 -14.50
C GLY A 79 3.40 4.90 -13.42
N GLN A 80 2.78 3.74 -13.53
CA GLN A 80 1.76 3.23 -12.60
C GLN A 80 2.35 2.56 -11.35
N LYS A 81 3.68 2.47 -11.24
CA LYS A 81 4.34 1.68 -10.20
C LYS A 81 5.07 2.59 -9.23
N GLY A 82 5.18 2.15 -7.98
CA GLY A 82 5.95 2.85 -6.97
C GLY A 82 6.09 2.06 -5.68
N VAL A 83 6.65 2.73 -4.68
CA VAL A 83 6.85 2.19 -3.34
C VAL A 83 6.15 3.09 -2.34
N LEU A 84 5.20 2.51 -1.61
CA LEU A 84 4.54 3.13 -0.47
C LEU A 84 5.38 2.88 0.79
N ASN A 85 5.76 3.97 1.45
CA ASN A 85 6.53 3.94 2.69
C ASN A 85 5.71 4.57 3.82
N LEU A 86 5.54 3.83 4.90
CA LEU A 86 4.93 4.29 6.14
C LEU A 86 6.03 4.40 7.20
N LEU A 87 6.04 5.51 7.94
CA LEU A 87 6.96 5.73 9.06
C LEU A 87 6.22 6.28 10.29
N GLY A 88 6.22 5.50 11.36
CA GLY A 88 5.45 5.74 12.59
C GLY A 88 4.87 4.44 13.14
N ALA A 89 4.25 4.48 14.31
CA ALA A 89 3.63 3.28 14.91
C ALA A 89 2.38 2.84 14.13
N ILE A 90 2.40 1.63 13.57
CA ILE A 90 1.31 1.07 12.74
C ILE A 90 0.55 0.00 13.56
N ASN A 91 -0.50 0.42 14.25
CA ASN A 91 -1.40 -0.45 15.03
C ASN A 91 -2.40 -1.20 14.14
N SER A 92 -2.85 -0.59 13.05
CA SER A 92 -3.65 -1.25 12.01
C SER A 92 -3.27 -0.73 10.63
N PHE A 93 -3.30 -1.62 9.64
CA PHE A 93 -3.07 -1.27 8.24
C PHE A 93 -3.98 -2.10 7.33
N SER A 94 -4.70 -1.42 6.44
CA SER A 94 -5.43 -2.06 5.34
C SER A 94 -5.25 -1.28 4.05
N ILE A 95 -5.30 -2.00 2.93
CA ILE A 95 -5.14 -1.45 1.60
C ILE A 95 -6.03 -2.20 0.59
N GLY A 96 -6.56 -1.47 -0.38
CA GLY A 96 -7.46 -2.02 -1.39
C GLY A 96 -7.77 -1.02 -2.48
N GLY A 97 -8.52 -1.42 -3.49
CA GLY A 97 -8.92 -0.50 -4.54
C GLY A 97 -9.38 -1.17 -5.81
N GLN A 98 -9.47 -0.39 -6.87
CA GLN A 98 -9.70 -0.87 -8.23
C GLN A 98 -8.36 -1.01 -8.92
N GLU A 99 -8.21 -2.04 -9.76
CA GLU A 99 -7.02 -2.23 -10.60
C GLU A 99 -5.69 -2.00 -9.85
N LEU A 100 -5.61 -2.55 -8.64
CA LEU A 100 -4.48 -2.40 -7.72
C LEU A 100 -3.75 -3.73 -7.54
N TRP A 101 -2.43 -3.68 -7.69
CA TRP A 101 -1.52 -4.77 -7.40
C TRP A 101 -0.55 -4.35 -6.30
N ILE A 102 -0.26 -5.27 -5.38
CA ILE A 102 0.74 -5.07 -4.33
C ILE A 102 1.71 -6.25 -4.28
N ASP A 103 2.93 -5.97 -3.85
CA ASP A 103 3.97 -6.97 -3.58
C ASP A 103 4.88 -6.47 -2.44
N HIS A 104 5.68 -7.37 -1.89
CA HIS A 104 6.79 -7.08 -1.00
C HIS A 104 6.38 -6.23 0.22
N VAL A 105 5.34 -6.70 0.92
CA VAL A 105 4.80 -6.07 2.13
C VAL A 105 5.70 -6.41 3.31
N CYS A 106 6.57 -5.46 3.69
CA CYS A 106 7.68 -5.69 4.60
C CYS A 106 7.60 -4.74 5.82
N PRO A 107 7.06 -5.19 6.97
CA PRO A 107 7.04 -4.38 8.19
C PRO A 107 8.44 -4.20 8.76
N ARG A 108 8.69 -3.04 9.39
CA ARG A 108 9.96 -2.65 10.00
C ARG A 108 9.82 -2.46 11.51
N LYS A 109 10.93 -2.68 12.22
CA LYS A 109 11.08 -2.45 13.66
C LYS A 109 12.15 -1.40 13.91
#